data_AF-A0A2D0IM15-F1
#
_entry.id   AF-A0A2D0IM15-F1
#
_cell.length_a   1.000
_cell.length_b   1.000
_cell.length_c   1.000
_cell.angle_alpha   90.00
_cell.angle_beta   90.00
_cell.angle_gamma   90.00
#
_symmetry.space_group_name_H-M   'P 1'
#
loop_
_entity.id
_entity.type
_entity.pdbx_description
1 polymer ?
#
loop_
_entity_poly.entity_id
_entity_poly.type
_entity_poly.pdbx_seq_one_letter_code
_entity_poly.pdbx_strand_id
1 'polypeptide(L)'
;MKTPRLAFPVVITLIAAFAPFAQASLNTAQIVAGSLSPSCIQWRVSGICYWLFCSWHGCTVKTSVKVTHYLPEAVVSTYHAPGGNPWADMAQVSRLSGGLENAVTGALSHLTAGGIVF
;
A
#
# COMPACT_ATOMS: atom_id res chain seq x y z
N MET A 1 -14.72 -27.67 34.65
CA MET A 1 -13.97 -27.07 33.52
C MET A 1 -14.10 -25.55 33.63
N LYS A 2 -13.04 -24.86 34.05
CA LYS A 2 -13.03 -23.40 34.27
C LYS A 2 -12.67 -22.73 32.94
N THR A 3 -13.64 -22.14 32.26
CA THR A 3 -13.41 -21.32 31.07
C THR A 3 -12.55 -20.10 31.46
N PRO A 4 -11.43 -19.84 30.75
CA PRO A 4 -10.52 -18.77 31.13
C PRO A 4 -11.12 -17.41 30.72
N ARG A 5 -11.74 -16.73 31.69
CA ARG A 5 -12.29 -15.36 31.55
C ARG A 5 -11.23 -14.32 31.13
N LEU A 6 -9.95 -14.67 31.24
CA LEU A 6 -8.78 -13.88 30.82
C LEU A 6 -8.46 -13.97 29.31
N ALA A 7 -8.96 -14.97 28.59
CA ALA A 7 -8.70 -15.11 27.16
C ALA A 7 -9.42 -14.05 26.32
N PHE A 8 -10.59 -13.61 26.78
CA PHE A 8 -11.44 -12.66 26.06
C PHE A 8 -10.82 -11.25 25.89
N PRO A 9 -10.30 -10.58 26.95
CA PRO A 9 -9.70 -9.26 26.78
C PRO A 9 -8.41 -9.29 25.96
N VAL A 10 -7.63 -10.38 26.04
CA VAL A 10 -6.38 -10.56 25.27
C VAL A 10 -6.69 -10.73 23.77
N VAL A 11 -7.74 -11.47 23.43
CA VAL A 11 -8.18 -11.62 22.03
C VAL A 11 -8.67 -10.29 21.46
N ILE A 12 -9.39 -9.48 22.25
CA ILE A 12 -9.89 -8.17 21.81
C ILE A 12 -8.75 -7.18 21.53
N THR A 13 -7.75 -7.09 22.42
CA THR A 13 -6.61 -6.19 22.20
C THR A 13 -5.76 -6.62 21.00
N LEU A 14 -5.62 -7.93 20.76
CA LEU A 14 -4.92 -8.45 19.60
C LEU A 14 -5.64 -8.08 18.30
N ILE A 15 -6.97 -8.20 18.23
CA ILE A 15 -7.76 -7.85 17.05
C ILE A 15 -7.69 -6.35 16.74
N ALA A 16 -7.74 -5.50 17.77
CA ALA A 16 -7.65 -4.04 17.59
C ALA A 16 -6.29 -3.59 17.02
N ALA A 17 -5.21 -4.31 17.32
CA ALA A 17 -3.88 -4.00 16.80
C ALA A 17 -3.72 -4.32 15.29
N PHE A 18 -4.56 -5.21 14.75
CA PHE A 18 -4.55 -5.59 13.33
C PHE A 18 -5.69 -4.97 12.52
N ALA A 19 -6.47 -4.08 13.11
CA ALA A 19 -7.50 -3.36 12.39
C ALA A 19 -6.85 -2.46 11.31
N PRO A 20 -7.29 -2.53 10.04
CA PRO A 20 -6.78 -1.64 9.01
C PRO A 20 -7.14 -0.19 9.37
N PHE A 21 -6.12 0.63 9.59
CA PHE A 21 -6.29 2.07 9.74
C PHE A 21 -6.69 2.66 8.39
N ALA A 22 -7.97 2.92 8.20
CA ALA A 22 -8.44 3.74 7.09
C ALA A 22 -8.15 5.21 7.41
N GLN A 23 -7.09 5.76 6.80
CA GLN A 23 -6.82 7.19 6.89
C GLN A 23 -7.62 7.91 5.80
N ALA A 24 -8.39 8.93 6.19
CA ALA A 24 -9.19 9.73 5.27
C ALA A 24 -8.35 10.50 4.23
N SER A 25 -7.05 10.69 4.51
CA SER A 25 -6.08 11.22 3.57
C SER A 25 -4.72 10.51 3.72
N LEU A 26 -4.03 10.36 2.60
CA LEU A 26 -2.69 9.81 2.47
C LEU A 26 -1.73 10.90 1.99
N ASN A 27 -0.50 10.89 2.46
CA ASN A 27 0.59 11.70 1.92
C ASN A 27 1.63 10.83 1.22
N THR A 28 2.56 11.45 0.51
CA THR A 28 3.62 10.74 -0.20
C THR A 28 4.45 9.84 0.74
N ALA A 29 4.74 10.29 1.96
CA ALA A 29 5.52 9.50 2.92
C ALA A 29 4.79 8.22 3.35
N GLN A 30 3.47 8.27 3.52
CA GLN A 30 2.65 7.11 3.85
C GLN A 30 2.53 6.14 2.69
N ILE A 31 2.44 6.63 1.45
CA ILE A 31 2.45 5.80 0.25
C ILE A 31 3.80 5.06 0.15
N VAL A 32 4.92 5.77 0.33
CA VAL A 32 6.26 5.17 0.32
C VAL A 32 6.45 4.16 1.45
N ALA A 33 6.00 4.48 2.65
CA ALA A 33 6.05 3.55 3.77
C ALA A 33 5.19 2.30 3.52
N GLY A 34 3.99 2.49 2.94
CA GLY A 34 3.08 1.42 2.57
C GLY A 34 3.63 0.52 1.46
N SER A 35 4.28 1.10 0.45
CA SER A 35 4.88 0.35 -0.67
C SER A 35 6.07 -0.50 -0.26
N LEU A 36 6.72 -0.19 0.88
CA LEU A 36 7.79 -1.00 1.45
C LEU A 36 7.27 -2.14 2.34
N SER A 37 5.98 -2.16 2.65
CA SER A 37 5.41 -3.19 3.52
C SER A 37 5.46 -4.58 2.86
N PRO A 38 5.81 -5.64 3.60
CA PRO A 38 5.88 -7.01 3.06
C PRO A 38 4.56 -7.48 2.44
N SER A 39 3.44 -7.02 3.01
CA SER A 39 2.09 -7.32 2.55
C SER A 39 1.78 -6.69 1.19
N CYS A 40 2.26 -5.47 0.93
CA CYS A 40 2.04 -4.77 -0.34
C CYS A 40 2.82 -5.42 -1.49
N ILE A 41 4.12 -5.69 -1.27
CA ILE A 41 4.99 -6.25 -2.30
C ILE A 41 4.85 -7.77 -2.46
N GLN A 42 3.86 -8.39 -1.81
CA GLN A 42 3.65 -9.84 -1.77
C GLN A 42 4.95 -10.60 -1.52
N TRP A 43 5.71 -10.12 -0.54
CA TRP A 43 7.03 -10.65 -0.24
C TRP A 43 6.90 -12.10 0.20
N ARG A 44 7.54 -13.01 -0.53
CA ARG A 44 7.56 -14.43 -0.18
C ARG A 44 8.92 -15.05 -0.46
N VAL A 45 9.32 -15.94 0.44
CA VAL A 45 10.44 -16.83 0.21
C VAL A 45 10.00 -17.89 -0.79
N SER A 46 10.52 -17.82 -2.01
CA SER A 46 10.22 -18.79 -3.06
C SER A 46 11.07 -20.06 -2.94
N GLY A 47 12.19 -20.00 -2.21
CA GLY A 47 13.03 -21.16 -1.97
C GLY A 47 14.39 -20.81 -1.38
N ILE A 48 15.30 -21.78 -1.41
CA ILE A 48 16.68 -21.66 -0.96
C ILE A 48 17.62 -22.11 -2.06
N CYS A 49 18.71 -21.39 -2.23
CA CYS A 49 19.76 -21.70 -3.20
C CYS A 49 21.01 -22.13 -2.43
N TYR A 50 21.56 -23.29 -2.77
CA TYR A 50 22.85 -23.73 -2.27
C TYR A 50 23.92 -23.41 -3.30
N TRP A 51 25.03 -22.85 -2.86
CA TRP A 51 26.18 -22.59 -3.70
C TRP A 51 27.47 -22.95 -2.96
N LEU A 52 28.48 -23.35 -3.71
CA LEU A 52 29.77 -23.76 -3.15
C LEU A 52 30.72 -22.56 -3.17
N PHE A 53 31.20 -22.15 -1.99
CA PHE A 53 32.21 -21.12 -1.85
C PHE A 53 33.54 -21.77 -1.47
N CYS A 54 34.50 -21.75 -2.39
CA CYS A 54 35.85 -22.29 -2.16
C CYS A 54 36.86 -21.17 -1.87
N SER A 55 37.69 -21.41 -0.86
CA SER A 55 38.85 -20.59 -0.51
C SER A 55 40.10 -21.47 -0.47
N TRP A 56 41.28 -20.88 -0.27
CA TRP A 56 42.54 -21.62 -0.16
C TRP A 56 42.54 -22.70 0.93
N HIS A 57 41.73 -22.54 1.99
CA HIS A 57 41.65 -23.48 3.11
C HIS A 57 40.55 -24.54 2.96
N GLY A 58 39.81 -24.53 1.84
CA GLY A 58 38.74 -25.48 1.57
C GLY A 58 37.45 -24.86 1.05
N CYS A 59 36.48 -25.72 0.78
CA CYS A 59 35.18 -25.39 0.22
C CYS A 59 34.06 -25.53 1.24
N THR A 60 33.15 -24.56 1.26
CA THR A 60 32.01 -24.51 2.18
C THR A 60 30.73 -24.28 1.38
N VAL A 61 29.69 -25.08 1.65
CA VAL A 61 28.35 -24.83 1.09
C VAL A 61 27.74 -23.62 1.79
N LYS A 62 27.34 -22.63 1.00
CA LYS A 62 26.63 -21.43 1.43
C LYS A 62 25.19 -21.52 0.98
N THR A 63 24.29 -21.06 1.85
CA THR A 63 22.85 -21.05 1.59
C THR A 63 22.39 -19.62 1.46
N SER A 64 21.71 -19.32 0.36
CA SER A 64 21.09 -18.01 0.11
C SER A 64 19.58 -18.17 -0.03
N VAL A 65 18.82 -17.20 0.48
CA VAL A 65 17.35 -17.22 0.36
C VAL A 65 16.93 -16.66 -0.99
N LYS A 66 16.10 -17.39 -1.72
CA LYS A 66 15.47 -16.91 -2.95
C LYS A 66 14.15 -16.23 -2.57
N VAL A 67 14.11 -14.91 -2.78
CA VAL A 67 12.94 -14.08 -2.53
C VAL A 67 12.26 -13.77 -3.86
N THR A 68 10.92 -13.80 -3.86
CA THR A 68 10.11 -13.22 -4.93
C THR A 68 9.26 -12.11 -4.33
N HIS A 69 9.28 -10.94 -4.96
CA HIS A 69 8.45 -9.79 -4.60
C HIS A 69 7.87 -9.18 -5.87
N TYR A 70 6.73 -8.50 -5.74
CA TYR A 70 6.12 -7.69 -6.77
C TYR A 70 6.23 -6.23 -6.34
N LEU A 71 6.95 -5.40 -7.09
CA LEU A 71 7.10 -3.99 -6.77
C LEU A 71 6.04 -3.18 -7.57
N PRO A 72 5.09 -2.51 -6.91
CA PRO A 72 4.20 -1.61 -7.62
C PRO A 72 4.99 -0.40 -8.12
N GLU A 73 4.99 -0.19 -9.45
CA GLU A 73 5.66 0.96 -10.09
C GLU A 73 4.75 2.18 -10.25
N ALA A 74 3.45 2.03 -9.98
CA ALA A 74 2.45 3.09 -10.14
C ALA A 74 1.38 3.03 -9.05
N VAL A 75 0.83 4.20 -8.71
CA VAL A 75 -0.26 4.35 -7.74
C VAL A 75 -1.43 5.03 -8.44
N VAL A 76 -2.56 4.33 -8.55
CA VAL A 76 -3.75 4.88 -9.22
C VAL A 76 -4.73 5.39 -8.17
N SER A 77 -5.15 6.65 -8.29
CA SER A 77 -6.16 7.26 -7.43
C SER A 77 -7.38 7.71 -8.23
N THR A 78 -8.55 7.23 -7.82
CA THR A 78 -9.85 7.59 -8.40
C THR A 78 -10.63 8.47 -7.43
N TYR A 79 -11.20 9.57 -7.91
CA TYR A 79 -11.95 10.51 -7.07
C TYR A 79 -13.19 11.04 -7.79
N HIS A 80 -14.23 11.36 -7.02
CA HIS A 80 -15.54 11.77 -7.54
C HIS A 80 -15.65 13.26 -7.88
N ALA A 81 -14.85 14.11 -7.22
CA ALA A 81 -14.90 15.56 -7.41
C ALA A 81 -13.49 16.14 -7.45
N PRO A 82 -13.27 17.27 -8.18
CA PRO A 82 -11.99 17.96 -8.18
C PRO A 82 -11.53 18.31 -6.77
N GLY A 83 -10.29 17.97 -6.42
CA GLY A 83 -9.78 18.14 -5.05
C GLY A 83 -10.16 17.05 -4.06
N GLY A 84 -10.92 16.04 -4.50
CA GLY A 84 -11.31 14.87 -3.71
C GLY A 84 -10.30 13.71 -3.75
N ASN A 85 -9.08 13.93 -4.26
CA ASN A 85 -8.05 12.90 -4.25
C ASN A 85 -7.62 12.61 -2.79
N PRO A 86 -7.69 11.35 -2.32
CA PRO A 86 -7.23 10.97 -0.99
C PRO A 86 -5.73 11.22 -0.78
N TRP A 87 -4.93 11.22 -1.86
CA TRP A 87 -3.54 11.64 -1.80
C TRP A 87 -3.48 13.18 -1.73
N ALA A 88 -3.20 13.69 -0.53
CA ALA A 88 -3.24 15.11 -0.19
C ALA A 88 -2.38 15.99 -1.13
N ASP A 89 -1.19 15.50 -1.49
CA ASP A 89 -0.28 16.22 -2.39
C ASP A 89 -0.85 16.34 -3.81
N MET A 90 -1.62 15.33 -4.25
CA MET A 90 -2.28 15.30 -5.57
C MET A 90 -3.67 15.93 -5.56
N ALA A 91 -4.22 16.28 -4.39
CA ALA A 91 -5.51 16.96 -4.30
C ALA A 91 -5.47 18.31 -5.02
N GLN A 92 -4.36 19.07 -4.94
CA GLN A 92 -4.23 20.31 -5.71
C GLN A 92 -4.21 20.07 -7.22
N VAL A 93 -3.46 19.06 -7.67
CA VAL A 93 -3.42 18.68 -9.09
C VAL A 93 -4.81 18.29 -9.59
N SER A 94 -5.55 17.51 -8.79
CA SER A 94 -6.93 17.11 -9.12
C SER A 94 -7.94 18.26 -9.20
N ARG A 95 -7.66 19.41 -8.55
CA ARG A 95 -8.50 20.61 -8.70
C ARG A 95 -8.26 21.31 -10.03
N LEU A 96 -7.02 21.26 -10.52
CA LEU A 96 -6.59 21.98 -11.72
C LEU A 96 -6.69 21.12 -12.99
N SER A 97 -6.83 19.80 -12.86
CA SER A 97 -6.92 18.88 -14.00
C SER A 97 -8.28 18.91 -14.73
N GLY A 98 -9.33 19.44 -14.10
CA GLY A 98 -10.63 19.61 -14.73
C GLY A 98 -10.60 20.79 -15.71
N GLY A 99 -10.47 20.50 -17.00
CA GLY A 99 -10.52 21.51 -18.07
C GLY A 99 -11.86 22.28 -18.15
N LEU A 100 -11.93 23.27 -19.04
CA LEU A 100 -13.11 24.12 -19.24
C LEU A 100 -14.38 23.31 -19.53
N GLU A 101 -14.25 22.20 -20.25
CA GLU A 101 -15.35 21.28 -20.57
C GLU A 101 -16.00 20.65 -19.32
N ASN A 102 -15.21 20.26 -18.32
CA ASN A 102 -15.70 19.74 -17.06
C ASN A 102 -16.38 20.85 -16.23
N ALA A 103 -15.86 22.08 -16.29
CA ALA A 103 -16.45 23.23 -15.61
C ALA A 103 -17.81 23.62 -16.21
N VAL A 104 -17.91 23.69 -17.54
CA VAL A 104 -19.16 23.99 -18.25
C VAL A 104 -20.19 22.88 -18.03
N THR A 105 -19.77 21.62 -18.15
CA THR A 105 -20.65 20.48 -17.90
C THR A 105 -21.16 20.50 -16.46
N GLY A 106 -20.31 20.74 -15.47
CA GLY A 106 -20.75 20.82 -14.08
C GLY A 106 -21.69 21.97 -13.79
N ALA A 107 -21.48 23.14 -14.42
CA ALA A 107 -22.37 24.28 -14.28
C ALA A 107 -23.76 24.02 -14.89
N LEU A 108 -23.83 23.34 -16.02
CA LEU A 108 -25.09 23.10 -16.75
C LEU A 108 -25.85 21.85 -16.27
N SER A 109 -25.13 20.81 -15.85
CA SER A 109 -25.71 19.52 -15.45
C SER A 109 -25.82 19.31 -13.94
N HIS A 110 -25.24 20.22 -13.12
CA HIS A 110 -25.15 20.06 -11.66
C HIS A 110 -24.37 18.80 -11.23
N LEU A 111 -23.57 18.20 -12.12
CA LEU A 111 -22.75 17.02 -11.86
C LEU A 111 -21.29 17.45 -11.63
N THR A 112 -20.62 16.87 -10.63
CA THR A 112 -19.16 17.01 -10.50
C THR A 112 -18.45 15.96 -11.33
N ALA A 113 -17.58 16.38 -12.24
CA ALA A 113 -16.73 15.46 -12.98
C ALA A 113 -15.54 15.02 -12.11
N GLY A 114 -15.54 13.74 -11.74
CA GLY A 114 -14.41 13.08 -11.09
C GLY A 114 -13.24 12.86 -12.06
N GLY A 115 -12.15 12.31 -11.54
CA GLY A 115 -10.94 12.07 -12.34
C GLY A 115 -10.10 10.92 -11.82
N ILE A 116 -9.08 10.59 -12.61
CA ILE A 116 -8.08 9.57 -12.30
C ILE A 116 -6.71 10.24 -12.38
N VAL A 117 -5.88 10.06 -11.36
CA VAL A 117 -4.48 10.51 -11.34
C VAL A 117 -3.60 9.27 -11.08
N PHE A 118 -2.52 9.17 -11.84
CA PHE A 118 -1.49 8.13 -11.76
C PHE A 118 -0.22 8.70 -11.11
#